data_AF-A0A6M3ILH4-F1
#
_entry.id   AF-A0A6M3ILH4-F1
#
_cell.length_a   1.000
_cell.length_b   1.000
_cell.length_c   1.000
_cell.angle_alpha   90.00
_cell.angle_beta   90.00
_cell.angle_gamma   90.00
#
_symmetry.space_group_name_H-M   'P 1'
#
loop_
_entity.id
_entity.type
_entity.pdbx_description
1 polymer ?
#
loop_
_entity_poly.entity_id
_entity_poly.type
_entity_poly.pdbx_seq_one_letter_code
_entity_poly.pdbx_strand_id
1 'polypeptide(L)'
;MSYHYEIRNGEYYLMDGENILHVSEEIAIGFTYDPVEKTGVMHKHGRPEFVEKWTDETRKVYHDAGYHDMANEIMIIKGKLNIHELNKIISITGYIGKYYQRIHRRFKTLGK
;
A
#
# COMPACT_ATOMS: atom_id res chain seq x y z
N MET A 1 0.70 -8.98 -17.13
CA MET A 1 1.82 -8.10 -16.72
C MET A 1 2.33 -8.65 -15.40
N SER A 2 3.63 -8.94 -15.32
CA SER A 2 4.24 -9.50 -14.10
C SER A 2 5.11 -8.41 -13.50
N TYR A 3 4.50 -7.54 -12.70
CA TYR A 3 5.22 -6.46 -12.06
C TYR A 3 6.01 -6.97 -10.86
N HIS A 4 7.24 -6.47 -10.69
CA HIS A 4 8.01 -6.70 -9.48
C HIS A 4 8.86 -5.48 -9.15
N TYR A 5 9.12 -5.28 -7.86
CA TYR A 5 10.09 -4.31 -7.39
C TYR A 5 11.46 -4.95 -7.23
N GLU A 6 12.47 -4.18 -7.60
CA GLU A 6 13.87 -4.40 -7.28
C GLU A 6 14.41 -3.24 -6.44
N ILE A 7 15.44 -3.49 -5.63
CA ILE A 7 16.21 -2.44 -4.98
C ILE A 7 17.56 -2.36 -5.67
N ARG A 8 17.90 -1.19 -6.21
CA ARG A 8 19.21 -0.90 -6.79
C ARG A 8 19.71 0.39 -6.17
N ASN A 9 20.91 0.39 -5.61
CA ASN A 9 21.51 1.56 -4.94
C ASN A 9 20.62 2.22 -3.87
N GLY A 10 19.77 1.44 -3.19
CA GLY A 10 18.88 1.94 -2.14
C GLY A 10 17.55 2.53 -2.62
N GLU A 11 17.28 2.53 -3.92
CA GLU A 11 16.02 2.97 -4.51
C GLU A 11 15.21 1.78 -5.05
N TYR A 12 13.89 1.93 -5.07
CA TYR A 12 12.95 0.96 -5.61
C TYR A 12 12.75 1.19 -7.11
N TYR A 13 12.86 0.13 -7.89
CA TYR A 13 12.60 0.10 -9.33
C TYR A 13 11.38 -0.80 -9.56
N LEU A 14 10.29 -0.24 -10.07
CA LEU A 14 9.16 -1.06 -10.54
C LEU A 14 9.46 -1.56 -11.95
N MET A 15 9.53 -2.87 -12.11
CA MET A 15 9.87 -3.53 -13.35
C MET A 15 8.63 -4.14 -14.01
N ASP A 16 8.60 -4.14 -15.34
CA ASP A 16 7.73 -4.97 -16.18
C ASP A 16 8.59 -5.70 -17.21
N GLY A 17 9.00 -6.93 -16.86
CA GLY A 17 10.09 -7.62 -17.56
C GLY A 17 11.40 -6.84 -17.41
N GLU A 18 11.97 -6.41 -18.52
CA GLU A 18 13.21 -5.61 -18.55
C GLU A 18 12.97 -4.09 -18.46
N ASN A 19 11.71 -3.65 -18.59
CA ASN A 19 11.37 -2.23 -18.60
C ASN A 19 11.27 -1.68 -17.17
N ILE A 20 11.84 -0.49 -16.97
CA ILE A 20 11.66 0.28 -15.74
C ILE A 20 10.43 1.17 -15.91
N LEU A 21 9.41 0.97 -15.08
CA LEU A 21 8.20 1.79 -15.10
C LEU A 21 8.34 3.06 -14.26
N HIS A 22 8.99 2.96 -13.09
CA HIS A 22 9.37 4.12 -12.28
C HIS A 22 10.47 3.76 -11.27
N VAL A 23 11.10 4.80 -10.74
CA VAL A 23 12.09 4.74 -9.66
C VAL A 23 11.63 5.64 -8.51
N SER A 24 11.87 5.22 -7.27
CA SER A 24 11.51 5.98 -6.07
C SER A 24 12.36 5.57 -4.86
N GLU A 25 12.73 6.51 -3.99
CA GLU A 25 13.46 6.19 -2.73
C GLU A 25 12.58 5.46 -1.70
N GLU A 26 11.28 5.71 -1.74
CA GLU A 26 10.27 5.12 -0.87
C GLU A 26 9.06 4.67 -1.69
N ILE A 27 8.27 3.75 -1.14
CA ILE A 27 7.06 3.27 -1.79
C ILE A 27 5.87 3.48 -0.86
N ALA A 28 4.75 3.88 -1.43
CA ALA A 28 3.46 3.88 -0.78
C ALA A 28 2.54 2.81 -1.36
N ILE A 29 1.61 2.35 -0.52
CA ILE A 29 0.56 1.38 -0.83
C ILE A 29 -0.75 1.94 -0.30
N GLY A 30 -1.68 2.23 -1.20
CA GLY A 30 -3.05 2.63 -0.91
C GLY A 30 -3.98 1.43 -1.00
N PHE A 31 -4.73 1.16 0.05
CA PHE A 31 -5.57 -0.04 0.19
C PHE A 31 -6.80 0.24 1.06
N THR A 32 -7.81 -0.62 0.97
CA THR A 32 -8.88 -0.68 1.97
C THR A 32 -8.65 -1.84 2.92
N TYR A 33 -9.10 -1.71 4.17
CA TYR A 33 -9.00 -2.77 5.18
C TYR A 33 -10.30 -2.92 5.95
N ASP A 34 -10.87 -4.12 5.90
CA ASP A 34 -12.01 -4.51 6.73
C ASP A 34 -11.48 -5.05 8.08
N PRO A 35 -11.74 -4.38 9.20
CA PRO A 35 -11.26 -4.82 10.51
C PRO A 35 -12.01 -6.04 11.07
N VAL A 36 -13.23 -6.32 10.61
CA VAL A 36 -14.06 -7.45 11.05
C VAL A 36 -13.58 -8.73 10.38
N GLU A 37 -13.57 -8.74 9.04
CA GLU A 37 -13.11 -9.90 8.25
C GLU A 37 -11.58 -9.99 8.20
N LYS A 38 -10.89 -8.93 8.63
CA LYS A 38 -9.43 -8.80 8.62
C LYS A 38 -8.83 -8.99 7.22
N THR A 39 -9.58 -8.60 6.20
CA THR A 39 -9.19 -8.64 4.80
C THR A 39 -8.77 -7.25 4.34
N GLY A 40 -8.01 -7.18 3.25
CA GLY A 40 -7.65 -5.90 2.67
C GLY A 40 -7.46 -5.99 1.16
N VAL A 41 -7.79 -4.92 0.47
CA VAL A 41 -7.72 -4.83 -1.00
C VAL A 41 -6.76 -3.70 -1.37
N MET A 42 -5.69 -4.05 -2.07
CA MET A 42 -4.75 -3.06 -2.60
C MET A 42 -5.37 -2.39 -3.82
N HIS A 43 -5.38 -1.07 -3.84
CA HIS A 43 -5.89 -0.26 -4.95
C HIS A 43 -4.75 0.37 -5.75
N LYS A 44 -3.75 0.91 -5.06
CA LYS A 44 -2.59 1.59 -5.67
C LYS A 44 -1.30 1.27 -4.96
N HIS A 45 -0.20 1.32 -5.71
CA HIS A 45 1.15 1.33 -5.18
C HIS A 45 2.06 2.19 -6.06
N GLY A 46 3.21 2.59 -5.53
CA GLY A 46 4.25 3.30 -6.27
C GLY A 46 4.78 4.51 -5.51
N ARG A 47 5.15 5.54 -6.27
CA ARG A 47 5.67 6.81 -5.72
C ARG A 47 4.70 7.42 -4.70
N PRO A 48 5.17 7.76 -3.48
CA PRO A 48 4.33 8.23 -2.39
C PRO A 48 3.35 9.34 -2.77
N GLU A 49 3.82 10.36 -3.47
CA GLU A 49 3.04 11.54 -3.85
C GLU A 49 1.80 11.20 -4.70
N PHE A 50 1.87 10.18 -5.56
CA PHE A 50 0.74 9.79 -6.41
C PHE A 50 -0.26 8.90 -5.66
N VAL A 51 0.24 8.06 -4.76
CA VAL A 51 -0.62 7.20 -3.94
C VAL A 51 -1.33 8.04 -2.88
N GLU A 52 -0.63 8.97 -2.24
CA GLU A 52 -1.19 9.94 -1.29
C GLU A 52 -2.28 10.79 -1.94
N LYS A 53 -1.97 11.42 -3.08
CA LYS A 53 -2.95 12.20 -3.82
C LYS A 53 -4.22 11.39 -4.11
N TRP A 54 -4.06 10.17 -4.61
CA TRP A 54 -5.20 9.29 -4.85
C TRP A 54 -5.96 8.94 -3.57
N THR A 55 -5.26 8.63 -2.47
CA THR A 55 -5.89 8.33 -1.17
C THR A 55 -6.72 9.49 -0.68
N ASP A 56 -6.19 10.72 -0.73
CA ASP A 56 -6.88 11.92 -0.25
C ASP A 56 -8.09 12.26 -1.12
N GLU A 57 -7.94 12.21 -2.45
CA GLU A 57 -9.04 12.42 -3.39
C GLU A 57 -10.15 11.38 -3.20
N THR A 58 -9.79 10.10 -3.04
CA THR A 58 -10.76 9.01 -2.88
C THR A 58 -11.51 9.14 -1.56
N ARG A 59 -10.81 9.42 -0.45
CA ARG A 59 -11.44 9.70 0.85
C ARG A 59 -12.42 10.86 0.76
N LYS A 60 -12.01 11.95 0.10
CA LYS A 60 -12.86 13.12 -0.09
C LYS A 60 -14.14 12.78 -0.85
N VAL A 61 -14.05 12.02 -1.94
CA VAL A 61 -15.22 11.61 -2.73
C VAL A 61 -16.21 10.80 -1.90
N TYR A 62 -15.75 9.81 -1.14
CA TYR A 62 -16.63 9.02 -0.26
C TYR A 62 -17.24 9.87 0.85
N HIS A 63 -16.44 10.76 1.46
CA HIS A 63 -16.90 11.66 2.50
C HIS A 63 -17.98 12.63 2.00
N ASP A 64 -17.76 13.27 0.85
CA ASP A 64 -18.71 14.21 0.25
C ASP A 64 -20.01 13.52 -0.18
N ALA A 65 -19.96 12.22 -0.46
CA ALA A 65 -21.13 11.39 -0.77
C ALA A 65 -21.83 10.80 0.49
N GLY A 66 -21.36 11.11 1.70
CA GLY A 66 -21.93 10.64 2.96
C GLY A 66 -21.51 9.22 3.39
N TYR A 67 -20.58 8.60 2.67
CA TYR A 67 -20.05 7.26 2.98
C TYR A 67 -18.82 7.34 3.89
N HIS A 68 -19.00 7.89 5.09
CA HIS A 68 -17.90 8.14 6.02
C HIS A 68 -17.14 6.87 6.42
N ASP A 69 -17.84 5.74 6.61
CA ASP A 69 -17.22 4.47 6.97
C ASP A 69 -16.29 3.97 5.86
N MET A 70 -16.73 4.02 4.61
CA MET A 70 -15.90 3.65 3.45
C MET A 70 -14.69 4.59 3.31
N ALA A 71 -14.85 5.89 3.59
CA ALA A 71 -13.72 6.82 3.60
C ALA A 71 -12.68 6.44 4.66
N ASN A 72 -13.13 6.03 5.86
CA ASN A 72 -12.26 5.62 6.96
C ASN A 72 -11.54 4.29 6.71
N GLU A 73 -12.11 3.42 5.87
CA GLU A 73 -11.47 2.17 5.46
C GLU A 73 -10.31 2.36 4.49
N ILE A 74 -10.22 3.50 3.80
CA ILE A 74 -9.11 3.80 2.90
C ILE A 74 -7.87 4.14 3.73
N MET A 75 -6.83 3.34 3.57
CA MET A 75 -5.58 3.39 4.32
C MET A 75 -4.39 3.56 3.38
N ILE A 76 -3.31 4.09 3.93
CA ILE A 76 -2.03 4.21 3.24
C ILE A 76 -0.89 3.77 4.16
N ILE A 77 0.05 3.00 3.62
CA ILE A 77 1.36 2.73 4.24
C ILE A 77 2.41 3.30 3.31
N LYS A 78 3.39 4.03 3.85
CA LYS A 78 4.51 4.59 3.06
C LYS A 78 5.84 4.43 3.79
N GLY A 79 6.92 4.40 3.01
CA GLY A 79 8.30 4.45 3.50
C GLY A 79 9.21 3.45 2.79
N LYS A 80 10.34 3.15 3.41
CA LYS A 80 11.25 2.06 3.00
C LYS A 80 10.69 0.69 3.38
N LEU A 81 9.80 0.16 2.54
CA LEU A 81 9.15 -1.12 2.76
C LEU A 81 10.06 -2.30 2.41
N ASN A 82 9.97 -3.40 3.17
CA ASN A 82 10.70 -4.62 2.84
C ASN A 82 10.31 -5.11 1.43
N ILE A 83 11.28 -5.29 0.55
CA ILE A 83 11.04 -5.64 -0.86
C ILE A 83 10.30 -6.98 -1.05
N HIS A 84 10.60 -7.99 -0.23
CA HIS A 84 9.90 -9.27 -0.33
C HIS A 84 8.45 -9.17 0.06
N GLU A 85 8.15 -8.35 1.07
CA GLU A 85 6.77 -8.07 1.48
C GLU A 85 6.04 -7.24 0.44
N LEU A 86 6.69 -6.20 -0.11
CA LEU A 86 6.14 -5.39 -1.19
C LEU A 86 5.79 -6.23 -2.43
N ASN A 87 6.69 -7.12 -2.86
CA ASN A 87 6.43 -8.02 -3.98
C ASN A 87 5.30 -9.02 -3.72
N LYS A 88 5.14 -9.51 -2.48
CA LYS A 88 3.97 -10.32 -2.11
C LYS A 88 2.68 -9.51 -2.16
N ILE A 89 2.70 -8.26 -1.70
CA ILE A 89 1.52 -7.39 -1.70
C ILE A 89 1.00 -7.18 -3.13
N ILE A 90 1.88 -6.91 -4.10
CA ILE A 90 1.45 -6.65 -5.49
C ILE A 90 1.13 -7.91 -6.29
N SER A 91 1.64 -9.08 -5.89
CA SER A 91 1.45 -10.34 -6.63
C SER A 91 0.36 -11.25 -6.05
N ILE A 92 0.01 -11.11 -4.77
CA ILE A 92 -0.94 -11.98 -4.09
C ILE A 92 -2.15 -11.15 -3.65
N THR A 93 -3.29 -11.39 -4.29
CA THR A 93 -4.58 -10.79 -3.93
C THR A 93 -4.89 -11.00 -2.46
N GLY A 94 -5.26 -9.92 -1.76
CA GLY A 94 -5.61 -9.95 -0.34
C GLY A 94 -4.42 -9.97 0.63
N TYR A 95 -3.18 -10.10 0.16
CA TYR A 95 -2.02 -10.21 1.05
C TYR A 95 -1.78 -8.96 1.89
N ILE A 96 -2.13 -7.78 1.38
CA ILE A 96 -2.04 -6.52 2.12
C ILE A 96 -2.77 -6.56 3.47
N GLY A 97 -3.91 -7.25 3.57
CA GLY A 97 -4.63 -7.40 4.84
C GLY A 97 -3.85 -8.20 5.88
N LYS A 98 -3.15 -9.26 5.45
CA LYS A 98 -2.25 -10.04 6.32
C LYS A 98 -1.02 -9.23 6.73
N TYR A 99 -0.44 -8.49 5.79
CA TYR A 99 0.70 -7.61 6.04
C TYR A 99 0.34 -6.52 7.06
N TYR A 100 -0.79 -5.83 6.85
CA TYR A 100 -1.26 -4.76 7.72
C TYR A 100 -1.50 -5.25 9.15
N GLN A 101 -2.14 -6.40 9.34
CA GLN A 101 -2.34 -6.99 10.67
C GLN A 101 -1.02 -7.22 11.40
N ARG A 102 0.00 -7.74 10.70
CA ARG A 102 1.30 -8.04 11.30
C ARG A 102 2.01 -6.77 11.77
N ILE A 103 2.03 -5.72 10.93
CA ILE A 103 2.70 -4.47 11.30
C ILE A 103 1.90 -3.70 12.37
N HIS A 104 0.56 -3.70 12.29
CA HIS A 104 -0.29 -2.99 13.25
C HIS A 104 -0.19 -3.61 14.65
N ARG A 105 -0.15 -4.96 14.75
CA ARG A 105 0.14 -5.65 16.02
C ARG A 105 1.50 -5.25 16.57
N ARG A 106 2.53 -5.18 15.71
CA ARG A 106 3.89 -4.81 16.12
C ARG A 106 3.95 -3.39 16.71
N PHE A 107 3.24 -2.43 16.11
CA PHE A 107 3.13 -1.07 16.67
C PHE A 107 2.37 -1.04 18.00
N LYS A 108 1.28 -1.81 18.14
CA LYS A 108 0.56 -1.94 19.43
C LYS A 108 1.42 -2.57 20.53
N THR A 109 2.33 -3.49 20.21
CA THR A 109 3.22 -4.11 21.19
C THR A 109 4.45 -3.28 21.56
N LEU A 110 4.82 -2.29 20.72
CA LEU A 110 5.97 -1.40 20.95
C LEU A 110 5.57 -0.08 21.62
N GLY A 111 4.27 0.26 21.65
CA GLY A 111 3.74 1.32 22.49
C GLY A 111 3.60 0.85 23.94
N LYS A 112 4.65 1.08 24.73
CA LYS A 112 4.54 1.25 26.19
C LYS A 112 4.29 2.73 26.48
#